data_AF-A0A0A1CR92-F1
#
_entry.id   AF-A0A0A1CR92-F1
#
_cell.length_a   1.000
_cell.length_b   1.000
_cell.length_c   1.000
_cell.angle_alpha   90.00
_cell.angle_beta   90.00
_cell.angle_gamma   90.00
#
_symmetry.space_group_name_H-M   'P 1'
#
loop_
_entity.id
_entity.type
_entity.pdbx_description
1 polymer ?
#
loop_
_entity_poly.entity_id
_entity_poly.type
_entity_poly.pdbx_seq_one_letter_code
_entity_poly.pdbx_strand_id
1 'polypeptide(L)'
;MGKIIDLSKGNMGEPARQQRRDQYATPLNGSSVGHGGQRFYGTGRLTVQNEGLYVTGVASISGTLTVAGTSRFSGQTFIYGPLEVTGDTILDGKTDIGGNTRITGTLDVTGVTKLGGNTTVSGKLDVTGAMATKGTLSVEGTTTLKSDLNVTTGGKITAGGMVIDPIANGGSLRFPSGHVLYGSASALNSTSLNLTANLTVAAAVRFTGLTSISKPANVFFDVSSQRLYYTV
;
A
#
# COMPACT_ATOMS: atom_id res chain seq x y z
N MET A 1 -46.95 -38.37 92.38
CA MET A 1 -48.02 -38.18 91.36
C MET A 1 -47.36 -37.79 90.05
N GLY A 2 -47.28 -38.70 89.09
CA GLY A 2 -46.70 -38.44 87.77
C GLY A 2 -47.69 -37.68 86.89
N LYS A 3 -47.27 -36.55 86.33
CA LYS A 3 -48.09 -35.75 85.42
C LYS A 3 -48.03 -36.40 84.03
N ILE A 4 -49.11 -37.06 83.63
CA ILE A 4 -49.25 -37.60 82.28
C ILE A 4 -49.48 -36.42 81.33
N ILE A 5 -48.53 -36.18 80.43
CA ILE A 5 -48.66 -35.17 79.37
C ILE A 5 -49.33 -35.86 78.19
N ASP A 6 -50.56 -35.44 77.89
CA ASP A 6 -51.33 -35.90 76.74
C ASP A 6 -50.73 -35.34 75.43
N LEU A 7 -50.04 -36.21 74.70
CA LEU A 7 -49.38 -35.89 73.41
C LEU A 7 -50.37 -35.86 72.23
N SER A 8 -51.65 -36.20 72.43
CA SER A 8 -52.65 -36.26 71.35
C SER A 8 -53.24 -34.89 70.96
N LYS A 9 -52.96 -33.84 71.75
CA LYS A 9 -53.38 -32.45 71.49
C LYS A 9 -52.37 -31.62 70.70
N GLY A 10 -51.27 -32.23 70.25
CA GLY A 10 -50.32 -31.58 69.37
C GLY A 10 -50.99 -31.28 68.03
N ASN A 11 -51.05 -30.01 67.65
CA ASN A 11 -51.57 -29.56 66.36
C ASN A 11 -50.73 -30.16 65.22
N MET A 12 -51.00 -31.40 64.80
CA MET A 12 -50.21 -32.13 63.78
C MET A 12 -50.18 -31.41 62.42
N GLY A 13 -51.04 -30.41 62.21
CA GLY A 13 -51.00 -29.52 61.05
C GLY A 13 -49.85 -28.51 61.08
N GLU A 14 -49.36 -28.10 62.24
CA GLU A 14 -48.25 -27.14 62.37
C GLU A 14 -46.91 -27.72 61.91
N PRO A 15 -46.48 -28.92 62.36
CA PRO A 15 -45.25 -29.55 61.85
C PRO A 15 -45.30 -29.75 60.33
N ALA A 16 -46.45 -30.18 59.79
CA ALA A 16 -46.60 -30.36 58.33
C ALA A 16 -46.59 -29.04 57.56
N ARG A 17 -47.14 -27.95 58.12
CA ARG A 17 -47.08 -26.61 57.52
C ARG A 17 -45.67 -26.03 57.59
N GLN A 18 -44.97 -26.25 58.69
CA GLN A 18 -43.59 -25.84 58.87
C GLN A 18 -42.66 -26.60 57.92
N GLN A 19 -42.82 -27.92 57.82
CA GLN A 19 -42.05 -28.75 56.89
C GLN A 19 -42.28 -28.34 55.44
N ARG A 20 -43.51 -27.99 55.03
CA ARG A 20 -43.74 -27.42 53.69
C ARG A 20 -43.11 -26.04 53.52
N ARG A 21 -43.17 -25.17 54.54
CA ARG A 21 -42.49 -23.88 54.49
C ARG A 21 -40.98 -24.05 54.34
N ASP A 22 -40.38 -25.00 55.05
CA ASP A 22 -38.95 -25.27 55.01
C ASP A 22 -38.53 -25.98 53.71
N GLN A 23 -39.37 -26.86 53.16
CA GLN A 23 -39.15 -27.53 51.88
C GLN A 23 -39.17 -26.57 50.68
N TYR A 24 -39.90 -25.45 50.77
CA TYR A 24 -39.97 -24.42 49.73
C TYR A 24 -39.31 -23.10 50.13
N ALA A 25 -38.66 -23.02 51.29
CA ALA A 25 -37.98 -21.82 51.75
C ALA A 25 -36.69 -21.63 50.96
N THR A 26 -36.48 -20.45 50.41
CA THR A 26 -35.16 -19.99 49.98
C THR A 26 -34.37 -19.64 51.25
N PRO A 27 -33.32 -20.38 51.63
CA PRO A 27 -32.58 -20.11 52.84
C PRO A 27 -31.86 -18.76 52.72
N LEU A 28 -32.30 -17.74 53.46
CA LEU A 28 -31.62 -16.44 53.58
C LEU A 28 -30.89 -16.36 54.93
N ASN A 29 -30.04 -17.35 55.21
CA ASN A 29 -29.34 -17.41 56.50
C ASN A 29 -28.31 -16.27 56.59
N GLY A 30 -28.50 -15.34 57.53
CA GLY A 30 -27.60 -14.20 57.73
C GLY A 30 -27.64 -13.13 56.62
N SER A 31 -28.63 -13.17 55.72
CA SER A 31 -28.73 -12.22 54.61
C SER A 31 -29.88 -11.24 54.83
N SER A 32 -29.61 -9.94 54.75
CA SER A 32 -30.65 -8.91 54.69
C SER A 32 -30.84 -8.45 53.23
N VAL A 33 -32.08 -8.45 52.77
CA VAL A 33 -32.47 -7.84 51.48
C VAL A 33 -33.37 -6.66 51.81
N GLY A 34 -32.81 -5.46 51.80
CA GLY A 34 -33.54 -4.22 52.03
C GLY A 34 -33.81 -3.46 50.73
N HIS A 35 -34.65 -2.43 50.82
CA HIS A 35 -34.97 -1.52 49.72
C HIS A 35 -33.74 -0.78 49.14
N GLY A 36 -32.60 -0.78 49.85
CA GLY A 36 -31.33 -0.16 49.45
C GLY A 36 -30.30 -1.12 48.84
N GLY A 37 -30.64 -2.39 48.62
CA GLY A 37 -29.75 -3.40 48.05
C GLY A 37 -29.03 -4.28 49.09
N GLN A 38 -28.08 -5.08 48.61
CA GLN A 38 -27.24 -5.97 49.41
C GLN A 38 -25.79 -5.47 49.36
N ARG A 39 -25.09 -5.42 50.49
CA ARG A 39 -23.66 -5.05 50.56
C ARG A 39 -22.89 -6.14 51.30
N PHE A 40 -21.85 -6.66 50.64
CA PHE A 40 -20.92 -7.63 51.21
C PHE A 40 -19.69 -6.90 51.74
N TYR A 41 -19.32 -7.12 53.00
CA TYR A 41 -18.14 -6.54 53.64
C TYR A 41 -17.01 -7.59 53.74
N GLY A 42 -15.74 -7.17 53.57
CA GLY A 42 -14.56 -8.04 53.67
C GLY A 42 -14.08 -8.61 52.32
N THR A 43 -13.08 -9.52 52.35
CA THR A 43 -12.48 -10.17 51.16
C THR A 43 -13.31 -11.37 50.64
N GLY A 44 -14.54 -11.52 51.10
CA GLY A 44 -15.44 -12.59 50.68
C GLY A 44 -15.85 -12.48 49.21
N ARG A 45 -16.34 -13.57 48.63
CA ARG A 45 -16.74 -13.67 47.22
C ARG A 45 -18.25 -13.80 47.08
N LEU A 46 -18.86 -13.02 46.19
CA LEU A 46 -20.19 -13.31 45.67
C LEU A 46 -20.09 -14.41 44.61
N THR A 47 -20.84 -15.49 44.77
CA THR A 47 -20.91 -16.60 43.81
C THR A 47 -22.35 -16.77 43.35
N VAL A 48 -22.61 -16.62 42.04
CA VAL A 48 -23.88 -16.99 41.41
C VAL A 48 -23.66 -18.34 40.74
N GLN A 49 -24.48 -19.34 41.07
CA GLN A 49 -24.42 -20.68 40.47
C GLN A 49 -25.66 -20.91 39.61
N ASN A 50 -25.56 -21.84 38.65
CA ASN A 50 -26.60 -22.27 37.70
C ASN A 50 -26.87 -21.30 36.53
N GLU A 51 -27.38 -20.10 36.81
CA GLU A 51 -27.68 -19.13 35.75
C GLU A 51 -26.59 -18.07 35.61
N GLY A 52 -26.94 -16.79 35.60
CA GLY A 52 -26.02 -15.67 35.46
C GLY A 52 -26.48 -14.46 36.25
N LEU A 53 -25.64 -13.43 36.26
CA LEU A 53 -25.98 -12.14 36.83
C LEU A 53 -26.67 -11.28 35.77
N TYR A 54 -27.94 -10.95 35.97
CA TYR A 54 -28.66 -10.00 35.12
C TYR A 54 -28.70 -8.62 35.78
N VAL A 55 -28.09 -7.62 35.12
CA VAL A 55 -28.03 -6.22 35.61
C VAL A 55 -28.76 -5.34 34.60
N THR A 56 -29.88 -4.73 35.01
CA THR A 56 -30.65 -3.79 34.18
C THR A 56 -30.11 -2.36 34.24
N GLY A 57 -29.28 -2.07 35.23
CA GLY A 57 -28.62 -0.77 35.43
C GLY A 57 -27.14 -0.81 35.08
N VAL A 58 -26.35 -0.05 35.85
CA VAL A 58 -24.91 0.05 35.66
C VAL A 58 -24.18 -1.01 36.49
N ALA A 59 -23.23 -1.71 35.87
CA ALA A 59 -22.22 -2.48 36.57
C ALA A 59 -20.89 -1.72 36.51
N SER A 60 -20.28 -1.45 37.68
CA SER A 60 -18.96 -0.84 37.78
C SER A 60 -18.01 -1.82 38.49
N ILE A 61 -16.87 -2.08 37.86
CA ILE A 61 -15.85 -3.01 38.34
C ILE A 61 -14.55 -2.22 38.40
N SER A 62 -14.04 -1.94 39.59
CA SER A 62 -12.81 -1.17 39.80
C SER A 62 -11.53 -2.02 39.72
N GLY A 63 -11.66 -3.30 39.36
CA GLY A 63 -10.56 -4.25 39.24
C GLY A 63 -10.63 -5.01 37.91
N THR A 64 -10.00 -6.18 37.87
CA THR A 64 -9.99 -7.01 36.66
C THR A 64 -11.34 -7.68 36.43
N LEU A 65 -11.87 -7.56 35.22
CA LEU A 65 -12.95 -8.39 34.71
C LEU A 65 -12.35 -9.48 33.82
N THR A 66 -12.41 -10.73 34.27
CA THR A 66 -12.12 -11.89 33.44
C THR A 66 -13.42 -12.51 32.98
N VAL A 67 -13.63 -12.58 31.66
CA VAL A 67 -14.78 -13.27 31.07
C VAL A 67 -14.29 -14.51 30.36
N ALA A 68 -14.74 -15.68 30.82
CA ALA A 68 -14.57 -16.91 30.07
C ALA A 68 -15.71 -17.01 29.02
N GLY A 69 -15.35 -17.10 27.75
CA GLY A 69 -16.31 -17.17 26.64
C GLY A 69 -16.55 -15.82 25.95
N THR A 70 -17.71 -15.69 25.32
CA THR A 70 -18.03 -14.53 24.47
C THR A 70 -18.54 -13.35 25.29
N SER A 71 -18.01 -12.16 25.01
CA SER A 71 -18.59 -10.89 25.46
C SER A 71 -19.14 -10.14 24.26
N ARG A 72 -20.34 -9.58 24.39
CA ARG A 72 -20.94 -8.70 23.38
C ARG A 72 -21.19 -7.33 24.01
N PHE A 73 -20.53 -6.31 23.48
CA PHE A 73 -20.78 -4.91 23.84
C PHE A 73 -21.58 -4.26 22.72
N SER A 74 -22.71 -3.66 23.06
CA SER A 74 -23.52 -2.85 22.14
C SER A 74 -23.31 -1.37 22.43
N GLY A 75 -23.10 -0.58 21.38
CA GLY A 75 -22.81 0.85 21.52
C GLY A 75 -21.30 1.14 21.59
N GLN A 76 -20.96 2.34 22.04
CA GLN A 76 -19.57 2.79 22.07
C GLN A 76 -18.79 2.07 23.17
N THR A 77 -17.63 1.53 22.81
CA THR A 77 -16.70 0.89 23.75
C THR A 77 -15.38 1.66 23.73
N PHE A 78 -14.88 2.01 24.91
CA PHE A 78 -13.56 2.62 25.06
C PHE A 78 -12.64 1.64 25.76
N ILE A 79 -11.49 1.38 25.17
CA ILE A 79 -10.42 0.58 25.77
C ILE A 79 -9.25 1.52 25.97
N TYR A 80 -8.90 1.76 27.23
CA TYR A 80 -7.74 2.55 27.60
C TYR A 80 -6.57 1.60 27.84
N GLY A 81 -5.47 1.80 27.12
CA GLY A 81 -4.31 0.92 27.17
C GLY A 81 -4.22 -0.02 25.96
N PRO A 82 -3.27 -0.96 25.98
CA PRO A 82 -3.05 -1.89 24.88
C PRO A 82 -4.21 -2.87 24.73
N LEU A 83 -4.55 -3.18 23.49
CA LEU A 83 -5.48 -4.25 23.12
C LEU A 83 -4.70 -5.29 22.32
N GLU A 84 -4.67 -6.51 22.82
CA GLU A 84 -4.16 -7.68 22.09
C GLU A 84 -5.34 -8.55 21.66
N VAL A 85 -5.44 -8.83 20.36
CA VAL A 85 -6.42 -9.75 19.79
C VAL A 85 -5.64 -10.80 19.01
N THR A 86 -5.74 -12.06 19.42
CA THR A 86 -4.99 -13.18 18.83
C THR A 86 -5.73 -13.88 17.70
N GLY A 87 -7.02 -13.56 17.52
CA GLY A 87 -7.87 -14.07 16.44
C GLY A 87 -8.19 -13.02 15.39
N ASP A 88 -9.00 -13.42 14.41
CA ASP A 88 -9.44 -12.55 13.34
C ASP A 88 -10.23 -11.35 13.90
N THR A 89 -9.91 -10.17 13.37
CA THR A 89 -10.59 -8.93 13.72
C THR A 89 -11.25 -8.37 12.47
N ILE A 90 -12.56 -8.15 12.54
CA ILE A 90 -13.32 -7.46 11.50
C ILE A 90 -13.67 -6.08 12.05
N LEU A 91 -13.18 -5.04 11.39
CA LEU A 91 -13.55 -3.65 11.65
C LEU A 91 -14.45 -3.19 10.51
N ASP A 92 -15.76 -3.12 10.79
CA ASP A 92 -16.73 -2.59 9.83
C ASP A 92 -16.86 -1.07 9.99
N GLY A 93 -16.84 -0.34 8.87
CA GLY A 93 -16.83 1.11 8.83
C GLY A 93 -15.42 1.75 8.83
N LYS A 94 -15.39 3.05 9.14
CA LYS A 94 -14.14 3.84 9.10
C LYS A 94 -13.24 3.48 10.28
N THR A 95 -12.02 3.05 9.96
CA THR A 95 -10.96 2.85 10.95
C THR A 95 -9.89 3.94 10.78
N ASP A 96 -9.50 4.56 11.89
CA ASP A 96 -8.37 5.49 11.95
C ASP A 96 -7.31 4.89 12.88
N ILE A 97 -6.09 4.74 12.39
CA ILE A 97 -4.97 4.18 13.15
C ILE A 97 -3.91 5.27 13.24
N GLY A 98 -3.76 5.82 14.45
CA GLY A 98 -2.66 6.72 14.76
C GLY A 98 -1.35 5.93 14.95
N GLY A 99 -0.24 6.54 14.54
CA GLY A 99 1.09 5.95 14.70
C GLY A 99 1.45 4.92 13.63
N ASN A 100 2.41 4.04 13.95
CA ASN A 100 2.95 3.08 12.99
C ASN A 100 2.09 1.82 12.90
N THR A 101 1.78 1.40 11.68
CA THR A 101 1.10 0.12 11.41
C THR A 101 2.08 -0.84 10.75
N ARG A 102 2.16 -2.08 11.25
CA ARG A 102 2.95 -3.16 10.63
C ARG A 102 2.01 -4.29 10.24
N ILE A 103 1.96 -4.59 8.94
CA ILE A 103 1.25 -5.74 8.39
C ILE A 103 2.31 -6.71 7.88
N THR A 104 2.35 -7.91 8.45
CA THR A 104 3.31 -8.97 8.05
C THR A 104 2.75 -9.88 6.95
N GLY A 105 1.43 -9.92 6.82
CA GLY A 105 0.72 -10.65 5.76
C GLY A 105 0.47 -9.81 4.51
N THR A 106 -0.47 -10.26 3.70
CA THR A 106 -0.92 -9.53 2.50
C THR A 106 -1.84 -8.39 2.90
N LEU A 107 -1.67 -7.23 2.27
CA LEU A 107 -2.59 -6.11 2.33
C LEU A 107 -3.26 -5.97 0.95
N ASP A 108 -4.57 -6.16 0.90
CA ASP A 108 -5.39 -5.87 -0.27
C ASP A 108 -6.18 -4.57 -0.03
N VAL A 109 -6.08 -3.62 -0.96
CA VAL A 109 -6.79 -2.33 -0.90
C VAL A 109 -7.47 -2.11 -2.23
N THR A 110 -8.80 -2.18 -2.23
CA THR A 110 -9.62 -1.99 -3.43
C THR A 110 -9.87 -0.52 -3.77
N GLY A 111 -9.65 0.37 -2.80
CA GLY A 111 -9.85 1.81 -2.94
C GLY A 111 -8.58 2.59 -3.27
N VAL A 112 -8.73 3.91 -3.40
CA VAL A 112 -7.60 4.83 -3.61
C VAL A 112 -6.68 4.80 -2.39
N THR A 113 -5.40 4.55 -2.63
CA THR A 113 -4.36 4.62 -1.61
C THR A 113 -3.48 5.85 -1.83
N LYS A 114 -3.29 6.65 -0.77
CA LYS A 114 -2.35 7.77 -0.77
C LYS A 114 -1.25 7.50 0.25
N LEU A 115 -0.03 7.29 -0.22
CA LEU A 115 1.14 7.14 0.62
C LEU A 115 1.88 8.49 0.67
N GLY A 116 2.08 9.00 1.89
CA GLY A 116 2.89 10.20 2.13
C GLY A 116 4.35 9.81 2.38
N GLY A 117 5.29 10.65 1.95
CA GLY A 117 6.72 10.40 2.13
C GLY A 117 7.30 9.35 1.19
N ASN A 118 8.41 8.75 1.59
CA ASN A 118 9.13 7.76 0.78
C ASN A 118 8.44 6.40 0.82
N THR A 119 8.26 5.77 -0.34
CA THR A 119 7.71 4.42 -0.46
C THR A 119 8.74 3.52 -1.12
N THR A 120 9.02 2.37 -0.50
CA THR A 120 9.89 1.33 -1.06
C THR A 120 9.05 0.11 -1.39
N VAL A 121 9.13 -0.35 -2.64
CA VAL A 121 8.54 -1.61 -3.10
C VAL A 121 9.69 -2.54 -3.47
N SER A 122 9.99 -3.53 -2.62
CA SER A 122 11.10 -4.47 -2.86
C SER A 122 10.74 -5.59 -3.86
N GLY A 123 9.46 -5.74 -4.19
CA GLY A 123 8.96 -6.73 -5.15
C GLY A 123 8.57 -6.12 -6.48
N LYS A 124 7.85 -6.90 -7.30
CA LYS A 124 7.27 -6.41 -8.55
C LYS A 124 6.23 -5.32 -8.26
N LEU A 125 6.34 -4.20 -8.96
CA LEU A 125 5.29 -3.19 -9.07
C LEU A 125 4.61 -3.33 -10.43
N ASP A 126 3.31 -3.64 -10.43
CA ASP A 126 2.48 -3.66 -11.64
C ASP A 126 1.57 -2.43 -11.63
N VAL A 127 1.71 -1.57 -12.64
CA VAL A 127 0.90 -0.36 -12.80
C VAL A 127 0.14 -0.47 -14.10
N THR A 128 -1.16 -0.77 -14.00
CA THR A 128 -2.04 -0.93 -15.17
C THR A 128 -2.57 0.39 -15.70
N GLY A 129 -2.59 1.44 -14.86
CA GLY A 129 -2.97 2.80 -15.22
C GLY A 129 -1.78 3.69 -15.60
N ALA A 130 -2.04 4.99 -15.77
CA ALA A 130 -0.99 5.95 -16.05
C ALA A 130 -0.08 6.17 -14.83
N MET A 131 1.23 6.23 -15.06
CA MET A 131 2.23 6.59 -14.05
C MET A 131 2.77 7.99 -14.34
N ALA A 132 2.77 8.85 -13.32
CA ALA A 132 3.38 10.18 -13.39
C ALA A 132 4.43 10.34 -12.29
N THR A 133 5.64 10.76 -12.67
CA THR A 133 6.75 11.05 -11.76
C THR A 133 7.15 12.51 -11.88
N LYS A 134 7.26 13.24 -10.76
CA LYS A 134 7.69 14.66 -10.76
C LYS A 134 9.20 14.85 -10.60
N GLY A 135 9.93 13.76 -10.32
CA GLY A 135 11.39 13.76 -10.15
C GLY A 135 12.08 12.83 -11.14
N THR A 136 13.35 12.53 -10.86
CA THR A 136 14.15 11.59 -11.65
C THR A 136 13.61 10.17 -11.54
N LEU A 137 13.52 9.48 -12.67
CA LEU A 137 13.25 8.05 -12.75
C LEU A 137 14.56 7.34 -13.15
N SER A 138 15.05 6.44 -12.29
CA SER A 138 16.18 5.55 -12.61
C SER A 138 15.64 4.15 -12.88
N VAL A 139 16.06 3.55 -13.99
CA VAL A 139 15.69 2.18 -14.36
C VAL A 139 16.97 1.43 -14.73
N GLU A 140 17.35 0.45 -13.92
CA GLU A 140 18.55 -0.37 -14.14
C GLU A 140 18.32 -1.49 -15.17
N GLY A 141 17.05 -1.88 -15.34
CA GLY A 141 16.63 -2.92 -16.29
C GLY A 141 16.25 -2.37 -17.67
N THR A 142 15.84 -3.27 -18.56
CA THR A 142 15.35 -2.91 -19.89
C THR A 142 14.03 -2.14 -19.81
N THR A 143 13.92 -1.07 -20.60
CA THR A 143 12.67 -0.33 -20.80
C THR A 143 12.14 -0.61 -22.22
N THR A 144 10.88 -1.01 -22.34
CA THR A 144 10.19 -1.15 -23.63
C THR A 144 9.01 -0.17 -23.67
N LEU A 145 8.98 0.68 -24.68
CA LEU A 145 7.86 1.58 -24.97
C LEU A 145 7.10 1.04 -26.18
N LYS A 146 5.78 0.84 -26.03
CA LYS A 146 4.91 0.42 -27.13
C LYS A 146 4.39 1.60 -27.98
N SER A 147 4.71 2.82 -27.56
CA SER A 147 4.32 4.08 -28.19
C SER A 147 5.49 5.06 -28.10
N ASP A 148 5.27 6.30 -28.52
CA ASP A 148 6.31 7.32 -28.66
C ASP A 148 6.94 7.74 -27.33
N LEU A 149 8.24 8.06 -27.40
CA LEU A 149 8.95 8.78 -26.36
C LEU A 149 8.95 10.28 -26.69
N ASN A 150 8.16 11.05 -25.95
CA ASN A 150 8.14 12.51 -26.07
C ASN A 150 9.11 13.13 -25.06
N VAL A 151 10.16 13.81 -25.57
CA VAL A 151 11.16 14.50 -24.74
C VAL A 151 10.96 16.01 -24.86
N THR A 152 10.61 16.66 -23.75
CA THR A 152 10.28 18.10 -23.71
C THR A 152 11.30 18.88 -22.88
N THR A 153 11.14 20.21 -22.82
CA THR A 153 11.86 21.10 -21.88
C THR A 153 13.39 21.00 -21.97
N GLY A 154 13.92 20.78 -23.18
CA GLY A 154 15.36 20.66 -23.42
C GLY A 154 15.98 19.34 -22.96
N GLY A 155 15.16 18.32 -22.66
CA GLY A 155 15.65 16.97 -22.42
C GLY A 155 16.40 16.40 -23.62
N LYS A 156 17.37 15.53 -23.35
CA LYS A 156 18.18 14.84 -24.36
C LYS A 156 18.09 13.33 -24.15
N ILE A 157 18.26 12.56 -25.21
CA ILE A 157 18.38 11.11 -25.13
C ILE A 157 19.85 10.76 -25.32
N THR A 158 20.45 10.12 -24.31
CA THR A 158 21.83 9.63 -24.38
C THR A 158 21.82 8.11 -24.46
N ALA A 159 22.44 7.57 -25.49
CA ALA A 159 22.61 6.13 -25.69
C ALA A 159 24.11 5.82 -25.81
N GLY A 160 24.71 5.37 -24.71
CA GLY A 160 26.18 5.31 -24.60
C GLY A 160 26.78 6.71 -24.76
N GLY A 161 27.58 6.92 -25.80
CA GLY A 161 28.13 8.25 -26.12
C GLY A 161 27.38 9.02 -27.22
N MET A 162 26.31 8.46 -27.79
CA MET A 162 25.45 9.16 -28.75
C MET A 162 24.43 10.02 -28.01
N VAL A 163 24.17 11.23 -28.52
CA VAL A 163 23.21 12.18 -27.95
C VAL A 163 22.22 12.65 -29.01
N ILE A 164 20.92 12.54 -28.71
CA ILE A 164 19.83 13.18 -29.44
C ILE A 164 19.43 14.43 -28.66
N ASP A 165 19.56 15.59 -29.31
CA ASP A 165 19.20 16.89 -28.75
C ASP A 165 18.10 17.53 -29.62
N PRO A 166 16.83 17.53 -29.17
CA PRO A 166 15.71 17.98 -29.99
C PRO A 166 15.66 19.50 -30.17
N ILE A 167 16.41 20.30 -29.40
CA ILE A 167 16.33 21.76 -29.43
C ILE A 167 17.51 22.42 -30.16
N ALA A 168 18.65 21.74 -30.24
CA ALA A 168 19.82 22.30 -30.93
C ALA A 168 19.64 22.30 -32.46
N ASN A 169 19.68 23.47 -33.11
CA ASN A 169 19.65 23.64 -34.58
C ASN A 169 18.48 22.93 -35.30
N GLY A 170 17.29 22.91 -34.71
CA GLY A 170 16.12 22.20 -35.25
C GLY A 170 16.09 20.70 -34.93
N GLY A 171 16.96 20.26 -34.02
CA GLY A 171 17.20 18.86 -33.65
C GLY A 171 18.63 18.47 -34.04
N SER A 172 19.29 17.60 -33.28
CA SER A 172 20.60 17.07 -33.68
C SER A 172 20.86 15.68 -33.13
N LEU A 173 21.65 14.91 -33.87
CA LEU A 173 22.23 13.64 -33.45
C LEU A 173 23.75 13.78 -33.41
N ARG A 174 24.35 13.69 -32.24
CA ARG A 174 25.81 13.71 -32.05
C ARG A 174 26.33 12.33 -31.72
N PHE A 175 27.37 11.89 -32.41
CA PHE A 175 28.07 10.63 -32.17
C PHE A 175 29.29 10.84 -31.26
N PRO A 176 29.74 9.80 -30.54
CA PRO A 176 30.90 9.90 -29.65
C PRO A 176 32.20 10.31 -30.35
N SER A 177 32.33 9.99 -31.65
CA SER A 177 33.49 10.34 -32.48
C SER A 177 33.52 11.81 -32.93
N GLY A 178 32.54 12.62 -32.50
CA GLY A 178 32.48 14.06 -32.79
C GLY A 178 31.65 14.45 -34.01
N HIS A 179 31.14 13.48 -34.80
CA HIS A 179 30.21 13.76 -35.89
C HIS A 179 28.86 14.26 -35.36
N VAL A 180 28.26 15.25 -36.03
CA VAL A 180 26.95 15.78 -35.66
C VAL A 180 26.07 15.90 -36.91
N LEU A 181 24.87 15.34 -36.83
CA LEU A 181 23.77 15.59 -37.75
C LEU A 181 22.91 16.70 -37.18
N TYR A 182 22.64 17.76 -37.94
CA TYR A 182 21.66 18.77 -37.57
C TYR A 182 20.37 18.54 -38.36
N GLY A 183 19.24 18.71 -37.67
CA GLY A 183 17.88 18.73 -38.18
C GLY A 183 17.54 20.07 -38.82
N SER A 184 18.51 20.71 -39.48
CA SER A 184 18.22 21.78 -40.43
C SER A 184 18.19 21.17 -41.82
N ALA A 185 17.24 21.61 -42.65
CA ALA A 185 16.84 20.96 -43.90
C ALA A 185 17.90 20.86 -45.01
N SER A 186 19.19 21.15 -44.76
CA SER A 186 20.12 21.48 -45.84
C SER A 186 21.56 21.00 -45.71
N ALA A 187 22.02 20.43 -44.59
CA ALA A 187 23.41 19.99 -44.50
C ALA A 187 23.68 18.88 -43.47
N LEU A 188 24.47 17.89 -43.88
CA LEU A 188 25.21 17.02 -42.97
C LEU A 188 26.60 17.66 -42.78
N ASN A 189 27.00 17.96 -41.54
CA ASN A 189 28.32 18.54 -41.24
C ASN A 189 29.23 17.48 -40.62
N SER A 190 30.05 16.84 -41.46
CA SER A 190 30.94 15.75 -41.07
C SER A 190 32.37 15.96 -41.61
N THR A 191 33.39 15.61 -40.82
CA THR A 191 34.80 15.62 -41.24
C THR A 191 35.13 14.56 -42.29
N SER A 192 34.40 13.45 -42.30
CA SER A 192 34.45 12.42 -43.34
C SER A 192 33.06 11.83 -43.54
N LEU A 193 32.75 11.49 -44.78
CA LEU A 193 31.53 10.77 -45.16
C LEU A 193 31.96 9.48 -45.87
N ASN A 194 31.70 8.32 -45.25
CA ASN A 194 31.97 7.02 -45.84
C ASN A 194 30.65 6.41 -46.34
N LEU A 195 30.53 6.23 -47.65
CA LEU A 195 29.36 5.64 -48.29
C LEU A 195 29.73 4.25 -48.82
N THR A 196 29.07 3.21 -48.32
CA THR A 196 29.27 1.83 -48.77
C THR A 196 28.48 1.48 -50.04
N ALA A 197 27.64 2.42 -50.52
CA ALA A 197 26.83 2.32 -51.72
C ALA A 197 26.79 3.68 -52.45
N ASN A 198 25.75 3.93 -53.23
CA ASN A 198 25.64 5.13 -54.07
C ASN A 198 25.22 6.38 -53.26
N LEU A 199 25.80 7.54 -53.60
CA LEU A 199 25.28 8.86 -53.22
C LEU A 199 24.24 9.31 -54.24
N THR A 200 22.97 9.47 -53.85
CA THR A 200 21.94 10.08 -54.70
C THR A 200 21.76 11.54 -54.30
N VAL A 201 21.84 12.44 -55.28
CA VAL A 201 21.59 13.88 -55.07
C VAL A 201 20.52 14.38 -56.04
N ALA A 202 19.62 15.22 -55.54
CA ALA A 202 18.56 15.82 -56.36
C ALA A 202 19.03 17.00 -57.21
N ALA A 203 20.23 17.53 -56.93
CA ALA A 203 20.82 18.68 -57.59
C ALA A 203 22.34 18.51 -57.74
N ALA A 204 23.02 19.52 -58.29
CA ALA A 204 24.46 19.49 -58.48
C ALA A 204 25.22 19.29 -57.16
N VAL A 205 26.21 18.38 -57.17
CA VAL A 205 27.20 18.26 -56.09
C VAL A 205 28.28 19.30 -56.30
N ARG A 206 28.60 20.08 -55.27
CA ARG A 206 29.75 20.99 -55.26
C ARG A 206 30.80 20.44 -54.31
N PHE A 207 32.02 20.25 -54.82
CA PHE A 207 33.18 19.91 -54.01
C PHE A 207 34.09 21.13 -53.93
N THR A 208 34.42 21.60 -52.74
CA THR A 208 35.37 22.70 -52.54
C THR A 208 36.60 22.16 -51.82
N GLY A 209 37.80 22.48 -52.31
CA GLY A 209 39.05 22.03 -51.70
C GLY A 209 39.37 20.54 -51.92
N LEU A 210 38.84 19.92 -52.98
CA LEU A 210 39.14 18.52 -53.32
C LEU A 210 40.60 18.40 -53.82
N THR A 211 41.42 17.62 -53.13
CA THR A 211 42.83 17.42 -53.49
C THR A 211 43.08 16.17 -54.32
N SER A 212 42.18 15.17 -54.27
CA SER A 212 42.27 13.94 -55.05
C SER A 212 40.91 13.24 -55.16
N ILE A 213 40.74 12.41 -56.18
CA ILE A 213 39.60 11.51 -56.32
C ILE A 213 40.10 10.13 -56.75
N SER A 214 39.61 9.08 -56.08
CA SER A 214 39.78 7.70 -56.54
C SER A 214 38.71 7.40 -57.58
N LYS A 215 39.13 6.99 -58.78
CA LYS A 215 38.25 6.87 -59.95
C LYS A 215 38.75 5.75 -60.88
N PRO A 216 37.88 5.11 -61.66
CA PRO A 216 38.30 4.18 -62.70
C PRO A 216 39.07 4.92 -63.82
N ALA A 217 39.84 4.17 -64.61
CA ALA A 217 40.80 4.73 -65.59
C ALA A 217 40.17 5.64 -66.65
N ASN A 218 38.90 5.41 -66.98
CA ASN A 218 38.13 6.16 -67.99
C ASN A 218 37.52 7.46 -67.47
N VAL A 219 37.65 7.75 -66.16
CA VAL A 219 37.22 9.02 -65.58
C VAL A 219 38.46 9.88 -65.36
N PHE A 220 38.37 11.18 -65.58
CA PHE A 220 39.44 12.15 -65.37
C PHE A 220 38.92 13.29 -64.49
N PHE A 221 39.76 13.82 -63.60
CA PHE A 221 39.41 14.98 -62.78
C PHE A 221 40.46 16.05 -63.01
N ASP A 222 40.01 17.20 -63.52
CA ASP A 222 40.85 18.39 -63.63
C ASP A 222 40.70 19.20 -62.34
N VAL A 223 41.79 19.25 -61.57
CA VAL A 223 41.85 19.95 -60.29
C VAL A 223 41.68 21.46 -60.45
N SER A 224 42.15 22.04 -61.56
CA SER A 224 42.09 23.48 -61.81
C SER A 224 40.68 23.95 -62.15
N SER A 225 39.94 23.19 -62.95
CA SER A 225 38.54 23.51 -63.28
C SER A 225 37.52 22.86 -62.35
N GLN A 226 37.95 22.01 -61.42
CA GLN A 226 37.09 21.18 -60.54
C GLN A 226 36.02 20.40 -61.31
N ARG A 227 36.38 19.87 -62.49
CA ARG A 227 35.46 19.14 -63.37
C ARG A 227 35.88 17.68 -63.56
N LEU A 228 34.88 16.80 -63.58
CA LEU A 228 35.03 15.41 -64.00
C LEU A 228 34.76 15.28 -65.50
N TYR A 229 35.58 14.48 -66.17
CA TYR A 229 35.42 14.08 -67.56
C TYR A 229 35.36 12.56 -67.64
N TYR A 230 34.65 12.00 -68.62
CA TYR A 230 34.70 10.57 -68.92
C TYR A 230 35.04 10.39 -70.41
N THR A 231 35.89 9.40 -70.71
CA THR A 231 36.13 8.96 -72.08
C THR A 231 35.20 7.80 -72.39
N VAL A 232 34.44 7.94 -73.48
CA VAL A 232 33.62 6.86 -74.05
C VAL A 232 34.51 5.80 -74.68
#